data_AF-A0A932L9W6-F1
#
_entry.id   AF-A0A932L9W6-F1
#
_cell.length_a   1.000
_cell.length_b   1.000
_cell.length_c   1.000
_cell.angle_alpha   90.00
_cell.angle_beta   90.00
_cell.angle_gamma   90.00
#
_symmetry.space_group_name_H-M   'P 1'
#
loop_
_entity.id
_entity.type
_entity.pdbx_description
1 polymer ?
#
loop_
_entity_poly.entity_id
_entity_poly.type
_entity_poly.pdbx_seq_one_letter_code
_entity_poly.pdbx_strand_id
1 'polypeptide(L)'
;MKHISLDCEDERIQRCVRSLPVDPDGSVLELQGEPLVRVLPVTSDDIDAAKLKSAIIQRRRESRELNAEWEALDREVWDTDSDGEQ
;
A
#
# COMPACT_ATOMS: atom_id res chain seq x y z
N MET A 1 -8.78 19.09 16.64
CA MET A 1 -8.00 18.25 15.71
C MET A 1 -8.91 17.79 14.59
N LYS A 2 -8.54 18.00 13.31
CA LYS A 2 -9.34 17.54 12.16
C LYS A 2 -8.71 16.26 11.63
N HIS A 3 -9.42 15.13 11.76
CA HIS A 3 -9.08 13.88 11.11
C HIS A 3 -9.37 14.03 9.61
N ILE A 4 -8.38 13.80 8.75
CA ILE A 4 -8.55 13.71 7.31
C ILE A 4 -8.49 12.23 6.95
N SER A 5 -9.62 11.67 6.51
CA SER A 5 -9.64 10.31 5.98
C SER A 5 -9.06 10.33 4.56
N LEU A 6 -8.02 9.53 4.32
CA LEU A 6 -7.29 9.47 3.05
C LEU A 6 -7.95 8.53 2.03
N ASP A 7 -9.02 7.83 2.43
CA ASP A 7 -9.67 6.79 1.62
C ASP A 7 -10.69 7.36 0.62
N CYS A 8 -10.92 8.67 0.65
CA CYS A 8 -11.80 9.34 -0.29
C CYS A 8 -10.96 9.97 -1.41
N GLU A 9 -11.25 9.63 -2.67
CA GLU A 9 -10.70 10.27 -3.88
C GLU A 9 -11.17 11.74 -4.02
N ASP A 10 -11.26 12.50 -2.93
CA ASP A 10 -11.66 13.91 -2.95
C ASP A 10 -10.46 14.75 -3.41
N GLU A 11 -10.56 15.29 -4.62
CA GLU A 11 -9.57 16.18 -5.21
C GLU A 11 -9.20 17.36 -4.30
N ARG A 12 -10.09 17.79 -3.40
CA ARG A 12 -9.81 18.88 -2.45
C ARG A 12 -8.85 18.41 -1.36
N ILE A 13 -8.99 17.17 -0.89
CA ILE A 13 -8.05 16.57 0.07
C ILE A 13 -6.69 16.41 -0.61
N GLN A 14 -6.65 15.88 -1.84
CA GLN A 14 -5.41 15.77 -2.60
C GLN A 14 -4.72 17.13 -2.80
N ARG A 15 -5.49 18.17 -3.17
CA ARG A 15 -4.96 19.53 -3.35
C ARG A 15 -4.44 20.12 -2.04
N CYS A 16 -5.15 19.90 -0.94
CA CYS A 16 -4.73 20.35 0.39
C CYS A 16 -3.43 19.65 0.82
N VAL A 17 -3.35 18.33 0.72
CA VAL A 17 -2.14 17.56 1.07
C VAL A 17 -0.96 17.95 0.19
N ARG A 18 -1.16 18.10 -1.13
CA ARG A 18 -0.11 18.55 -2.06
C ARG A 18 0.34 20.00 -1.85
N SER A 19 -0.45 20.81 -1.16
CA SER A 19 -0.11 22.21 -0.84
C SER A 19 0.67 22.36 0.47
N LEU A 20 0.81 21.30 1.26
CA LEU A 20 1.58 21.34 2.50
C LEU A 20 3.07 21.47 2.17
N PRO A 21 3.81 22.37 2.85
CA PRO A 21 5.25 22.44 2.70
C PRO A 21 5.87 21.11 3.11
N VAL A 22 6.67 20.55 2.22
CA VAL A 22 7.43 19.34 2.49
C VAL A 22 8.64 19.73 3.32
N ASP A 23 8.75 19.19 4.53
CA ASP A 23 9.92 19.40 5.39
C ASP A 23 11.14 18.68 4.78
N PRO A 24 12.19 19.41 4.36
CA PRO A 24 13.38 18.82 3.77
C PRO A 24 14.15 17.90 4.74
N ASP A 25 14.02 18.12 6.05
CA ASP A 25 14.68 17.30 7.07
C ASP A 25 13.93 15.97 7.33
N GLY A 26 12.73 15.83 6.76
CA GLY A 26 11.84 14.70 6.98
C GLY A 26 10.90 14.89 8.15
N SER A 27 9.87 14.07 8.20
CA SER A 27 8.87 14.05 9.27
C SER A 27 9.11 12.86 10.18
N VAL A 28 8.94 13.04 11.49
CA VAL A 28 9.00 11.93 12.46
C VAL A 28 7.58 11.41 12.70
N LEU A 29 7.38 10.11 12.50
CA LEU A 29 6.17 9.42 12.91
C LEU A 29 6.29 9.08 14.39
N GLU A 30 5.37 9.60 15.19
CA GLU A 30 5.30 9.37 16.62
C GLU A 30 4.08 8.51 16.98
N LEU A 31 4.23 7.64 17.98
CA LEU A 31 3.13 6.92 18.60
C LEU A 31 3.17 7.18 20.10
N GLN A 32 2.10 7.76 20.64
CA GLN A 32 2.00 8.11 22.07
C GLN A 32 3.13 9.05 22.57
N GLY A 33 3.67 9.90 21.69
CA GLY A 33 4.78 10.81 22.01
C GLY A 33 6.17 10.19 21.89
N GLU A 34 6.26 8.91 21.49
CA GLU A 34 7.53 8.24 21.22
C GLU A 34 7.84 8.21 19.72
N PRO A 35 9.04 8.61 19.29
CA PRO A 35 9.44 8.59 17.88
C PRO A 35 9.68 7.15 17.42
N LEU A 36 8.94 6.70 16.41
CA LEU A 36 9.08 5.35 15.83
C LEU A 36 9.97 5.33 14.59
N VAL A 37 9.71 6.23 13.64
CA VAL A 37 10.42 6.23 12.35
C VAL A 37 10.49 7.63 11.76
N ARG A 38 11.60 7.94 11.11
CA ARG A 38 11.77 9.17 10.33
C ARG A 38 11.43 8.89 8.87
N VAL A 39 10.49 9.66 8.33
CA VAL A 39 10.04 9.64 6.94
C VAL A 39 10.70 10.80 6.22
N LEU A 40 11.63 10.50 5.33
CA LEU A 40 12.26 11.51 4.48
C LEU A 40 11.36 11.81 3.28
N PRO A 41 11.27 13.07 2.83
CA PRO A 41 10.64 13.37 1.56
C PRO A 41 11.43 12.69 0.44
N VAL A 42 10.74 11.94 -0.40
CA VAL A 42 11.34 11.33 -1.57
C VAL A 42 11.36 12.39 -2.66
N THR A 43 12.54 12.91 -3.01
CA THR A 43 12.67 13.83 -4.13
C THR A 43 12.67 13.06 -5.45
N SER A 44 12.22 13.69 -6.55
CA SER A 44 12.24 13.06 -7.88
C SER A 44 13.64 12.67 -8.35
N ASP A 45 14.68 13.28 -7.78
CA ASP A 45 16.07 12.99 -8.10
C ASP A 45 16.59 11.74 -7.39
N ASP A 46 15.98 11.35 -6.26
CA ASP A 46 16.31 10.14 -5.51
C ASP A 46 15.60 8.89 -6.06
N ILE A 47 14.61 9.07 -6.92
CA ILE A 47 13.83 7.98 -7.50
C ILE A 47 14.45 7.57 -8.83
N ASP A 48 15.21 6.48 -8.80
CA ASP A 48 15.50 5.72 -10.02
C ASP A 48 14.20 5.12 -10.56
N ALA A 49 13.62 5.77 -11.57
CA ALA A 49 12.36 5.38 -12.19
C ALA A 49 12.38 3.94 -12.71
N ALA A 50 13.53 3.43 -13.13
CA ALA A 50 13.66 2.05 -13.58
C ALA A 50 13.56 1.08 -12.39
N LYS A 51 14.25 1.37 -11.27
CA LYS A 51 14.12 0.58 -10.03
C LYS A 51 12.70 0.60 -9.47
N LEU A 52 12.06 1.77 -9.43
CA LEU A 52 10.68 1.89 -8.95
C LEU A 52 9.73 1.08 -9.82
N LYS A 53 9.87 1.18 -11.14
CA LYS A 53 9.06 0.40 -12.09
C LYS A 53 9.26 -1.11 -11.89
N SER A 54 10.50 -1.57 -11.73
CA SER A 54 10.80 -2.98 -11.46
C SER A 54 10.18 -3.46 -10.15
N ALA A 55 10.29 -2.68 -9.07
CA ALA A 55 9.68 -3.00 -7.78
C ALA A 55 8.15 -3.10 -7.87
N ILE A 56 7.50 -2.19 -8.60
CA ILE A 56 6.04 -2.22 -8.83
C ILE A 56 5.63 -3.48 -9.61
N ILE A 57 6.38 -3.84 -10.66
CA ILE A 57 6.11 -5.04 -11.46
C ILE A 57 6.27 -6.30 -10.61
N GLN A 58 7.34 -6.38 -9.82
CA GLN A 58 7.59 -7.50 -8.91
C GLN A 58 6.45 -7.66 -7.91
N ARG A 59 6.04 -6.57 -7.25
CA ARG A 59 4.95 -6.61 -6.26
C ARG A 59 3.61 -7.01 -6.88
N ARG A 60 3.34 -6.60 -8.12
CA ARG A 60 2.16 -7.06 -8.87
C ARG A 60 2.22 -8.54 -9.19
N ARG A 61 3.41 -9.09 -9.45
CA ARG A 61 3.59 -10.53 -9.68
C ARG A 61 3.34 -11.32 -8.40
N GLU A 62 3.98 -10.93 -7.30
CA GLU A 62 3.80 -11.54 -5.98
C GLU A 62 2.32 -11.54 -5.57
N SER A 63 1.63 -10.41 -5.79
CA SER A 63 0.19 -10.31 -5.51
C SER A 63 -0.66 -11.26 -6.36
N ARG A 64 -0.30 -11.51 -7.63
CA ARG A 64 -1.02 -12.45 -8.50
C ARG A 64 -0.77 -13.89 -8.09
N GLU A 65 0.47 -14.22 -7.74
CA GLU A 65 0.85 -15.56 -7.27
C GLU A 65 0.11 -15.87 -5.96
N LEU A 66 0.13 -14.96 -4.99
CA LEU A 66 -0.61 -15.11 -3.75
C LEU A 66 -2.12 -15.25 -3.99
N ASN A 67 -2.70 -14.45 -4.89
CA ASN A 67 -4.13 -14.55 -5.21
C ASN A 67 -4.49 -15.89 -5.87
N ALA A 68 -3.62 -16.42 -6.74
CA ALA A 68 -3.81 -17.74 -7.34
C ALA A 68 -3.72 -18.87 -6.30
N GLU A 69 -2.84 -18.74 -5.30
CA GLU A 69 -2.77 -19.66 -4.16
C GLU A 69 -4.06 -19.62 -3.34
N TRP A 70 -4.59 -18.43 -3.06
CA TRP A 70 -5.88 -18.27 -2.38
C TRP A 70 -7.04 -18.87 -3.18
N GLU A 71 -7.10 -18.65 -4.49
CA GLU A 71 -8.14 -19.24 -5.35
C GLU A 71 -8.03 -20.77 -5.44
N ALA A 72 -6.82 -21.32 -5.40
CA ALA A 72 -6.60 -22.77 -5.38
C ALA A 72 -7.04 -23.39 -4.05
N LEU A 73 -6.69 -22.75 -2.93
CA LEU A 73 -7.13 -23.17 -1.60
C LEU A 73 -8.65 -23.07 -1.45
N ASP A 74 -9.25 -21.99 -1.95
CA ASP A 74 -10.71 -21.82 -1.94
C ASP A 74 -11.38 -22.95 -2.76
N ARG A 75 -10.88 -23.24 -3.96
CA ARG A 75 -11.39 -24.37 -4.75
C ARG A 75 -11.25 -25.71 -4.04
N GLU A 76 -10.12 -25.98 -3.39
CA GLU A 76 -9.90 -27.21 -2.62
C GLU A 76 -10.91 -27.36 -1.47
N VAL A 77 -11.25 -26.26 -0.80
CA VAL A 77 -12.24 -26.23 0.29
C VAL A 77 -13.67 -26.48 -0.21
N TRP A 78 -14.03 -25.98 -1.41
CA TRP A 78 -15.39 -26.10 -1.92
C TRP A 78 -15.64 -27.31 -2.83
N ASP A 79 -14.62 -27.85 -3.50
CA ASP A 79 -14.76 -29.04 -4.38
C ASP A 79 -14.69 -30.38 -3.60
N THR A 80 -14.35 -30.36 -2.30
CA THR A 80 -14.28 -31.57 -1.47
C THR A 80 -15.63 -32.10 -0.99
N ASP A 81 -16.74 -31.40 -1.26
CA ASP A 81 -18.12 -31.79 -0.89
C ASP A 81 -18.91 -32.46 -2.04
N SER A 82 -18.33 -32.70 -3.22
CA SER A 82 -19.07 -33.24 -4.39
C SER A 82 -19.17 -34.77 -4.47
N ASP A 83 -18.59 -35.54 -3.55
CA ASP A 83 -18.69 -37.02 -3.51
C ASP A 83 -19.61 -37.52 -2.39
N GLY A 84 -20.82 -36.97 -2.31
CA GLY A 84 -21.71 -37.16 -1.16
C GLY A 84 -23.21 -37.23 -1.44
N GLU A 85 -23.67 -37.57 -2.65
CA GLU A 85 -25.08 -37.95 -2.86
C GLU A 85 -25.17 -39.28 -3.63
N GLN A 86 -25.74 -40.29 -2.94
CA GLN A 86 -26.07 -41.63 -3.43
C GLN A 86 -27.25 -41.60 -4.40
#